data_AF-T4VDT9-F1
#
_entry.id   AF-T4VDT9-F1
#
_cell.length_a   1.000
_cell.length_b   1.000
_cell.length_c   1.000
_cell.angle_alpha   90.00
_cell.angle_beta   90.00
_cell.angle_gamma   90.00
#
_symmetry.space_group_name_H-M   'P 1'
#
loop_
_entity.id
_entity.type
_entity.pdbx_description
1 polymer ?
#
loop_
_entity_poly.entity_id
_entity_poly.type
_entity_poly.pdbx_seq_one_letter_code
_entity_poly.pdbx_strand_id
1 'polypeptide(L)'
;MDKEKCCCNSHENKEVFIGEYVCYCNHVTENDIKNSIKEGAQSVEEVIKNTGAMKNSNCTVNNPKGTCCYLDIVHVFNKYNNKY
;
A
#
# COMPACT_ATOMS: atom_id res chain seq x y z
N MET A 1 2.95 -25.67 24.90
CA MET A 1 3.76 -24.56 24.38
C MET A 1 3.04 -24.03 23.16
N ASP A 2 2.42 -22.88 23.34
CA ASP A 2 1.40 -22.28 22.49
C ASP A 2 1.93 -22.02 21.08
N LYS A 3 1.40 -22.75 20.11
CA LYS A 3 1.62 -22.46 18.69
C LYS A 3 0.83 -21.21 18.36
N GLU A 4 1.57 -20.12 18.14
CA GLU A 4 1.22 -19.00 17.27
C GLU A 4 -0.24 -18.56 17.32
N LYS A 5 -0.54 -17.71 18.29
CA LYS A 5 -1.57 -16.70 18.11
C LYS A 5 -1.02 -15.60 17.19
N CYS A 6 -0.77 -15.95 15.92
CA CYS A 6 -0.57 -14.95 14.88
C CYS A 6 -1.96 -14.49 14.44
N CYS A 7 -2.22 -13.18 14.46
CA CYS A 7 -3.53 -12.55 14.24
C CYS A 7 -4.07 -12.65 12.80
N CYS A 8 -3.73 -13.70 12.04
CA CYS A 8 -4.01 -13.82 10.62
C CYS A 8 -5.14 -14.83 10.39
N ASN A 9 -6.39 -14.44 10.66
CA ASN A 9 -7.55 -15.18 10.18
C ASN A 9 -8.53 -14.22 9.49
N SER A 10 -8.44 -14.16 8.16
CA SER A 10 -9.58 -14.07 7.24
C SER A 10 -9.06 -13.94 5.80
N HIS A 11 -8.91 -15.07 5.11
CA HIS A 11 -8.98 -15.09 3.65
C HIS A 11 -10.43 -14.84 3.26
N GLU A 12 -10.85 -13.58 3.29
CA GLU A 12 -12.03 -13.13 2.57
C GLU A 12 -11.54 -12.40 1.32
N ASN A 13 -11.87 -12.94 0.15
CA ASN A 13 -11.71 -12.26 -1.13
C ASN A 13 -12.65 -11.03 -1.15
N LYS A 14 -12.26 -9.97 -0.45
CA LYS A 14 -12.89 -8.66 -0.56
C LYS A 14 -12.07 -7.87 -1.56
N GLU A 15 -12.66 -7.52 -2.69
CA GLU A 15 -12.01 -6.63 -3.66
C GLU A 15 -11.55 -5.36 -2.93
N VAL A 16 -10.24 -5.12 -2.90
CA VAL A 16 -9.68 -3.92 -2.31
C VAL A 16 -10.03 -2.78 -3.24
N PHE A 17 -10.92 -1.89 -2.78
CA PHE A 17 -11.23 -0.67 -3.50
C PHE A 17 -10.02 0.26 -3.47
N ILE A 18 -9.25 0.27 -4.56
CA ILE A 18 -8.20 1.25 -4.85
C ILE A 18 -8.87 2.32 -5.72
N GLY A 19 -8.93 3.56 -5.21
CA GLY A 19 -9.45 4.69 -5.98
C GLY A 19 -8.43 5.19 -7.00
N GLU A 20 -8.62 6.43 -7.50
CA GLU A 20 -7.65 7.08 -8.41
C GLU A 20 -6.23 7.11 -7.82
N TYR A 21 -6.14 7.33 -6.50
CA TYR A 21 -4.90 7.33 -5.75
C TYR A 21 -4.87 6.19 -4.74
N VAL A 22 -3.69 5.58 -4.58
CA VAL A 22 -3.37 4.69 -3.46
C VAL A 22 -3.11 5.54 -2.21
N CYS A 23 -2.31 6.61 -2.33
CA CYS A 23 -2.13 7.60 -1.26
C CYS A 23 -2.71 8.94 -1.70
N TYR A 24 -3.90 9.28 -1.19
CA TYR A 24 -4.55 10.57 -1.47
C TYR A 24 -3.78 11.78 -0.93
N CYS A 25 -3.07 11.64 0.19
CA CYS A 25 -2.37 12.76 0.81
C CYS A 25 -1.23 13.33 -0.06
N ASN A 26 -0.63 12.50 -0.91
CA ASN A 26 0.49 12.89 -1.77
C ASN A 26 0.26 12.48 -3.24
N HIS A 27 -1.00 12.20 -3.61
CA HIS A 27 -1.42 11.82 -4.96
C HIS A 27 -0.60 10.68 -5.59
N VAL A 28 -0.27 9.64 -4.82
CA VAL A 28 0.46 8.47 -5.32
C VAL A 28 -0.52 7.48 -5.92
N THR A 29 -0.29 7.10 -7.18
CA THR A 29 -1.11 6.16 -7.95
C THR A 29 -0.58 4.73 -7.85
N GLU A 30 -1.37 3.76 -8.34
CA GLU A 30 -0.90 2.38 -8.51
C GLU A 30 0.30 2.28 -9.47
N ASN A 31 0.34 3.13 -10.50
CA ASN A 31 1.41 3.12 -11.48
C ASN A 31 2.74 3.65 -10.92
N ASP A 32 2.69 4.63 -10.00
CA ASP A 32 3.89 5.13 -9.31
C ASP A 32 4.54 4.04 -8.46
N ILE A 33 3.72 3.27 -7.73
CA ILE A 33 4.19 2.11 -6.96
C ILE A 33 4.78 1.05 -7.90
N LYS A 34 4.07 0.72 -8.98
CA LYS A 34 4.54 -0.25 -9.98
C LYS A 34 5.87 0.18 -10.63
N ASN A 35 6.04 1.46 -10.94
CA ASN A 35 7.27 1.99 -11.53
C ASN A 35 8.41 1.95 -10.52
N SER A 36 8.18 2.30 -9.25
CA SER A 36 9.19 2.18 -8.19
C SER A 36 9.70 0.74 -8.04
N ILE A 37 8.82 -0.26 -8.13
CA ILE A 37 9.20 -1.69 -8.11
C ILE A 37 10.04 -2.05 -9.34
N LYS A 38 9.62 -1.61 -10.54
CA LYS A 38 10.39 -1.82 -11.78
C LYS A 38 11.78 -1.17 -11.74
N GLU A 39 11.93 -0.08 -11.00
CA GLU A 39 13.19 0.63 -10.80
C GLU A 39 14.06 0.00 -9.71
N GLY A 40 13.58 -1.07 -9.05
CA GLY A 40 14.35 -1.89 -8.13
C GLY A 40 13.98 -1.76 -6.66
N ALA A 41 12.86 -1.11 -6.31
CA ALA A 41 12.38 -1.10 -4.93
C ALA A 41 11.99 -2.51 -4.48
N GLN A 42 12.67 -3.03 -3.45
CA GLN A 42 12.51 -4.39 -2.92
C GLN A 42 11.67 -4.43 -1.64
N SER A 43 11.20 -3.28 -1.16
CA SER A 43 10.38 -3.18 0.04
C SER A 43 9.32 -2.08 -0.05
N VAL A 44 8.28 -2.21 0.79
CA VAL A 44 7.25 -1.18 0.95
C VAL A 44 7.85 0.14 1.43
N GLU A 45 8.88 0.09 2.28
CA GLU A 45 9.57 1.30 2.76
C GLU A 45 10.28 2.04 1.62
N GLU A 46 10.97 1.33 0.73
CA GLU A 46 11.58 1.92 -0.46
C GLU A 46 10.53 2.50 -1.41
N VAL A 47 9.40 1.81 -1.60
CA VAL A 47 8.27 2.36 -2.36
C VAL A 47 7.78 3.67 -1.76
N ILE A 48 7.56 3.72 -0.44
CA ILE A 48 7.12 4.93 0.27
C ILE A 48 8.14 6.06 0.08
N LYS A 49 9.44 5.76 0.22
CA LYS A 49 10.53 6.71 0.06
C LYS A 49 10.59 7.28 -1.37
N ASN A 50 10.49 6.42 -2.38
CA ASN A 50 10.60 6.79 -3.79
C ASN A 50 9.37 7.56 -4.29
N THR A 51 8.17 7.15 -3.86
CA THR A 51 6.90 7.75 -4.33
C THR A 51 6.47 8.97 -3.51
N GLY A 52 7.02 9.15 -2.30
CA GLY A 52 6.59 10.21 -1.39
C GLY A 52 5.24 9.94 -0.70
N ALA A 53 4.72 8.72 -0.77
CA ALA A 53 3.54 8.32 -0.02
C ALA A 53 3.69 8.64 1.48
N MET A 54 2.57 8.90 2.16
CA MET A 54 2.50 9.13 3.62
C MET A 54 3.26 10.36 4.19
N LYS A 55 4.02 11.13 3.38
CA LYS A 55 4.87 12.25 3.86
C LYS A 55 4.10 13.43 4.48
N ASN A 56 2.98 13.86 3.89
CA ASN A 56 2.12 14.95 4.40
C ASN A 56 0.75 14.41 4.85
N SER A 57 0.75 13.52 5.84
CA SER A 57 -0.45 12.77 6.23
C SER A 57 -1.60 13.66 6.72
N ASN A 58 -2.76 13.58 6.05
CA ASN A 58 -4.05 14.11 6.48
C ASN A 58 -5.18 13.13 6.08
N CYS A 59 -5.01 11.86 6.43
CA CYS A 59 -5.76 10.73 5.86
C CYS A 59 -7.26 10.78 6.17
N THR A 60 -7.66 11.29 7.33
CA THR A 60 -9.08 11.41 7.74
C THR A 60 -9.86 12.38 6.86
N VAL A 61 -9.17 13.33 6.21
CA VAL A 61 -9.76 14.33 5.31
C VAL A 61 -9.56 13.93 3.85
N ASN A 62 -8.34 13.52 3.49
CA ASN A 62 -7.96 13.35 2.09
C ASN A 62 -8.28 11.95 1.53
N ASN A 63 -8.20 10.89 2.34
CA ASN A 63 -8.50 9.54 1.88
C ASN A 63 -10.01 9.28 1.98
N PRO A 64 -10.71 8.87 0.92
CA PRO A 64 -12.14 8.51 0.99
C PRO A 64 -12.47 7.44 2.03
N LYS A 65 -11.50 6.59 2.39
CA LYS A 65 -11.65 5.60 3.47
C LYS A 65 -11.58 6.21 4.87
N GLY A 66 -11.10 7.44 5.00
CA GLY A 66 -10.79 8.11 6.27
C GLY A 66 -9.63 7.49 7.04
N THR A 67 -8.90 6.54 6.46
CA THR A 67 -7.81 5.77 7.11
C THR A 67 -6.48 5.90 6.38
N CYS A 68 -5.39 5.51 7.03
CA CYS A 68 -4.08 5.49 6.39
C CYS A 68 -4.03 4.51 5.20
N CYS A 69 -3.36 4.91 4.12
CA CYS A 69 -3.20 4.13 2.89
C CYS A 69 -2.17 3.00 2.98
N TYR A 70 -1.49 2.80 4.12
CA TYR A 70 -0.41 1.82 4.24
C TYR A 70 -0.81 0.41 3.77
N LEU A 71 -2.00 -0.07 4.16
CA LEU A 71 -2.49 -1.39 3.73
C LEU A 71 -2.76 -1.45 2.21
N ASP A 72 -3.18 -0.35 1.61
CA ASP A 72 -3.37 -0.26 0.16
C ASP A 72 -2.02 -0.29 -0.57
N ILE A 73 -0.99 0.37 -0.03
CA ILE A 73 0.38 0.31 -0.54
C ILE A 73 0.93 -1.11 -0.45
N VAL A 74 0.76 -1.80 0.69
CA VAL A 74 1.18 -3.20 0.88
C VAL A 74 0.47 -4.11 -0.12
N HIS A 75 -0.83 -3.91 -0.33
CA HIS A 75 -1.61 -4.67 -1.31
C HIS A 75 -1.06 -4.49 -2.74
N VAL A 76 -0.85 -3.24 -3.17
CA VAL A 76 -0.31 -2.94 -4.50
C VAL A 76 1.13 -3.45 -4.65
N PHE A 77 1.97 -3.31 -3.62
CA PHE A 77 3.32 -3.85 -3.62
C PHE A 77 3.32 -5.36 -3.85
N ASN A 78 2.55 -6.11 -3.05
CA ASN A 78 2.45 -7.56 -3.17
C ASN A 78 1.88 -8.02 -4.52
N LYS A 79 1.00 -7.22 -5.15
CA LYS A 79 0.46 -7.46 -6.50
C LYS A 79 1.55 -7.43 -7.59
N TYR A 80 2.64 -6.69 -7.39
CA TYR A 80 3.68 -6.45 -8.40
C TYR A 80 5.08 -6.95 -8.04
N ASN A 81 5.40 -7.18 -6.76
CA ASN A 81 6.74 -7.56 -6.28
C ASN A 81 7.24 -8.93 -6.80
N ASN A 82 6.35 -9.79 -7.31
CA ASN A 82 6.74 -11.07 -7.92
C ASN A 82 6.76 -11.03 -9.47
N LYS A 83 6.61 -9.84 -10.07
CA LYS A 83 6.55 -9.66 -11.54
C LYS A 83 7.83 -9.07 -12.13
N TYR A 84 8.72 -8.55 -11.30
CA TYR A 84 9.98 -7.90 -11.66
C TYR A 84 11.05 -8.37 -10.67
#